data_AF-A0A7K1SYS9-F1
#
_entry.id   AF-A0A7K1SYS9-F1
#
_cell.length_a   1.000
_cell.length_b   1.000
_cell.length_c   1.000
_cell.angle_alpha   90.00
_cell.angle_beta   90.00
_cell.angle_gamma   90.00
#
_symmetry.space_group_name_H-M   'P 1'
#
loop_
_entity.id
_entity.type
_entity.pdbx_description
1 polymer ?
#
loop_
_entity_poly.entity_id
_entity_poly.type
_entity_poly.pdbx_seq_one_letter_code
_entity_poly.pdbx_strand_id
1 'polypeptide(L)'
;MHNFDELVYRGTVFTLNTLEDVNSKVIEELQVSASTIAVKNIQMIQLQKAILAIGMFSLFDSILQEGLSCRNGFEEAKNILVQKGKVELQNHFNNFICAINVLKHGRGRSYDTLVSKSESLPFKIKLPGENFFDEGDVSEISTLIEVDDKFVLNCAELIEHVSKEIRMEIPDYFL
;
A
#
# COMPACT_ATOMS: atom_id res chain seq x y z
N MET A 1 -24.46 -6.58 -3.93
CA MET A 1 -23.08 -7.03 -3.65
C MET A 1 -22.52 -6.14 -2.55
N HIS A 2 -21.67 -6.68 -1.67
CA HIS A 2 -20.97 -5.85 -0.68
C HIS A 2 -19.92 -5.01 -1.40
N ASN A 3 -19.79 -3.74 -1.03
CA ASN A 3 -18.87 -2.83 -1.70
C ASN A 3 -17.42 -3.21 -1.34
N PHE A 4 -16.62 -3.62 -2.33
CA PHE A 4 -15.24 -4.08 -2.12
C PHE A 4 -14.40 -3.09 -1.30
N ASP A 5 -14.52 -1.80 -1.58
CA ASP A 5 -13.81 -0.74 -0.86
C ASP A 5 -14.11 -0.72 0.64
N GLU A 6 -15.37 -0.93 1.02
CA GLU A 6 -15.76 -0.99 2.44
C GLU A 6 -15.13 -2.21 3.12
N LEU A 7 -15.17 -3.37 2.46
CA LEU A 7 -14.63 -4.61 3.01
C LEU A 7 -13.10 -4.57 3.10
N VAL A 8 -12.41 -3.98 2.11
CA VAL A 8 -10.96 -3.79 2.13
C VAL A 8 -10.55 -2.88 3.27
N TYR A 9 -11.24 -1.76 3.46
CA TYR A 9 -10.93 -0.85 4.58
C TYR A 9 -11.12 -1.55 5.94
N ARG A 10 -12.27 -2.17 6.17
CA ARG A 10 -12.55 -2.89 7.43
C ARG A 10 -11.56 -4.04 7.66
N GLY A 11 -11.25 -4.81 6.63
CA GLY A 11 -10.30 -5.92 6.69
C GLY A 11 -8.88 -5.46 6.97
N THR A 12 -8.49 -4.30 6.42
CA THR A 12 -7.20 -3.66 6.67
C THR A 12 -7.07 -3.23 8.13
N VAL A 13 -8.06 -2.49 8.64
CA VAL A 13 -8.09 -2.07 10.05
C VAL A 13 -8.03 -3.27 11.00
N PHE A 14 -8.84 -4.30 10.74
CA PHE A 14 -8.83 -5.53 11.53
C PHE A 14 -7.44 -6.21 11.52
N THR A 15 -6.82 -6.30 10.35
CA THR A 15 -5.52 -6.95 10.20
C THR A 15 -4.43 -6.17 10.91
N LEU A 16 -4.38 -4.85 10.72
CA LEU A 16 -3.39 -3.98 11.36
C LEU A 16 -3.50 -4.01 12.89
N ASN A 17 -4.72 -3.94 13.44
CA ASN A 17 -4.92 -4.07 14.88
C ASN A 17 -4.41 -5.43 15.40
N THR A 18 -4.69 -6.51 14.68
CA THR A 18 -4.21 -7.85 15.05
C THR A 18 -2.68 -7.92 14.99
N LEU A 19 -2.07 -7.34 13.95
CA LEU A 19 -0.61 -7.31 13.82
C LEU A 19 0.04 -6.48 14.93
N GLU A 20 -0.58 -5.38 15.34
CA GLU A 20 -0.09 -4.54 16.43
C GLU A 20 -0.18 -5.23 17.79
N ASP A 21 -1.26 -5.99 18.04
CA ASP A 21 -1.38 -6.82 19.25
C ASP A 21 -0.28 -7.90 19.31
N VAL A 22 0.08 -8.50 18.16
CA VAL A 22 1.20 -9.45 18.09
C VAL A 22 2.54 -8.72 18.26
N ASN A 23 2.71 -7.57 17.62
CA ASN A 23 3.93 -6.75 17.68
C ASN A 23 4.26 -6.36 19.12
N SER A 24 3.27 -5.87 19.87
CA SER A 24 3.42 -5.49 21.28
C SER A 24 3.97 -6.64 22.14
N LYS A 25 3.43 -7.85 21.98
CA LYS A 25 3.90 -9.04 22.70
C LYS A 25 5.33 -9.42 22.33
N VAL A 26 5.68 -9.33 21.05
CA VAL A 26 7.03 -9.65 20.58
C VAL A 26 8.06 -8.63 21.08
N ILE A 27 7.68 -7.35 21.17
CA ILE A 27 8.52 -6.29 21.74
C ILE A 27 8.79 -6.55 23.23
N GLU A 28 7.77 -6.94 24.00
CA GLU A 28 7.94 -7.32 25.41
C GLU A 28 8.95 -8.48 25.56
N GLU A 29 8.89 -9.49 24.69
CA GLU A 29 9.87 -10.58 24.65
C GLU A 29 11.29 -10.11 24.32
N LEU A 30 11.44 -9.14 23.41
CA LEU A 30 12.74 -8.57 23.04
C LEU A 30 13.38 -7.74 24.15
N GLN A 31 12.58 -7.08 24.98
CA GLN A 31 13.10 -6.29 26.12
C GLN A 31 13.75 -7.17 27.17
N VAL A 32 13.28 -8.42 27.31
CA VAL A 32 13.81 -9.38 28.29
C VAL A 32 14.75 -10.41 27.68
N SER A 33 14.85 -10.47 26.35
CA SER A 33 15.70 -11.45 25.66
C SER A 33 16.19 -10.96 24.30
N ALA A 34 17.44 -11.26 23.93
CA ALA A 34 17.96 -11.04 22.57
C ALA A 34 17.50 -12.15 21.60
N SER A 35 16.22 -12.54 21.67
CA SER A 35 15.69 -13.70 20.95
C SER A 35 15.67 -13.46 19.44
N THR A 36 16.46 -14.24 18.70
CA THR A 36 16.42 -14.26 17.23
C THR A 36 15.02 -14.56 16.68
N ILE A 37 14.24 -15.38 17.40
CA ILE A 37 12.86 -15.72 17.03
C ILE A 37 11.99 -14.47 17.10
N ALA A 38 12.12 -13.69 18.17
CA ALA A 38 11.33 -12.48 18.34
C ALA A 38 11.69 -11.43 17.27
N VAL A 39 12.99 -11.26 16.93
CA VAL A 39 13.39 -10.42 15.79
C VAL A 39 12.74 -10.87 14.49
N LYS A 40 12.74 -12.18 14.22
CA LYS A 40 12.12 -12.74 13.01
C LYS A 40 10.60 -12.54 12.99
N ASN A 41 9.95 -12.55 14.15
CA ASN A 41 8.52 -12.27 14.25
C ASN A 41 8.22 -10.80 13.90
N ILE A 42 9.00 -9.83 14.37
CA ILE A 42 8.76 -8.42 13.97
C ILE A 42 9.02 -8.23 12.47
N GLN A 43 10.08 -8.83 11.92
CA GLN A 43 10.33 -8.80 10.47
C GLN A 43 9.17 -9.43 9.67
N MET A 44 8.61 -10.53 10.17
CA MET A 44 7.44 -11.18 9.56
C MET A 44 6.21 -10.26 9.59
N ILE A 45 5.99 -9.51 10.68
CA ILE A 45 4.91 -8.50 10.77
C ILE A 45 5.08 -7.44 9.68
N GLN A 46 6.29 -6.90 9.49
CA GLN A 46 6.56 -5.92 8.42
C GLN A 46 6.33 -6.52 7.03
N LEU A 47 6.75 -7.78 6.82
CA LEU A 47 6.50 -8.47 5.56
C LEU A 47 5.01 -8.67 5.30
N GLN A 48 4.23 -8.99 6.33
CA GLN A 48 2.79 -9.17 6.21
C GLN A 48 2.09 -7.87 5.78
N LYS A 49 2.53 -6.71 6.29
CA LYS A 49 2.02 -5.40 5.85
C LYS A 49 2.28 -5.16 4.37
N ALA A 50 3.47 -5.50 3.88
CA ALA A 50 3.82 -5.37 2.45
C ALA A 50 2.98 -6.30 1.57
N ILE A 51 2.79 -7.57 1.99
CA ILE A 51 1.93 -8.53 1.29
C ILE A 51 0.49 -8.03 1.23
N LEU A 52 -0.03 -7.49 2.33
CA LEU A 52 -1.39 -6.94 2.39
C LEU A 52 -1.56 -5.78 1.40
N ALA A 53 -0.64 -4.81 1.40
CA ALA A 53 -0.68 -3.67 0.48
C ALA A 53 -0.63 -4.08 -1.00
N ILE A 54 0.26 -5.01 -1.35
CA ILE A 54 0.34 -5.59 -2.70
C ILE A 54 -0.97 -6.28 -3.07
N GLY A 55 -1.49 -7.11 -2.16
CA GLY A 55 -2.73 -7.87 -2.37
C GLY A 55 -3.94 -6.98 -2.61
N MET A 56 -4.09 -5.90 -1.84
CA MET A 56 -5.17 -4.93 -1.99
C MET A 56 -5.17 -4.33 -3.40
N PHE A 57 -4.03 -3.84 -3.88
CA PHE A 57 -3.93 -3.24 -5.21
C PHE A 57 -4.09 -4.27 -6.34
N SER A 58 -3.51 -5.46 -6.21
CA SER A 58 -3.67 -6.53 -7.20
C SER A 58 -5.13 -6.96 -7.37
N LEU A 59 -5.87 -7.07 -6.27
CA LEU A 59 -7.29 -7.39 -6.32
C LEU A 59 -8.10 -6.20 -6.88
N PHE A 60 -7.79 -4.99 -6.45
CA PHE A 60 -8.47 -3.78 -6.95
C PHE A 60 -8.31 -3.58 -8.45
N ASP A 61 -7.11 -3.79 -9.02
CA ASP A 61 -6.90 -3.73 -10.48
C ASP A 61 -7.78 -4.74 -11.22
N SER A 62 -7.92 -5.96 -10.68
CA SER A 62 -8.77 -7.00 -11.27
C SER A 62 -10.24 -6.57 -11.29
N ILE A 63 -10.74 -5.95 -10.21
CA ILE A 63 -12.13 -5.49 -10.14
C ILE A 63 -12.37 -4.27 -11.04
N LEU A 64 -11.37 -3.38 -11.15
CA LEU A 64 -11.38 -2.28 -12.12
C LEU A 64 -11.45 -2.81 -13.56
N GLN A 65 -10.63 -3.81 -13.91
CA GLN A 65 -10.65 -4.42 -15.25
C GLN A 65 -12.01 -5.03 -15.57
N GLU A 66 -12.58 -5.79 -14.64
CA GLU A 66 -13.87 -6.46 -14.83
C GLU A 66 -14.99 -5.45 -15.04
N GLY A 67 -15.26 -4.58 -14.07
CA GLY A 67 -16.46 -3.74 -14.18
C GLY A 67 -16.27 -2.50 -15.07
N LEU A 68 -15.05 -2.06 -15.39
CA LEU A 68 -14.82 -1.07 -16.46
C LEU A 68 -14.70 -1.73 -17.84
N SER A 69 -14.75 -3.07 -17.92
CA SER A 69 -14.59 -3.83 -19.16
C SER A 69 -13.34 -3.42 -19.95
N CYS A 70 -12.21 -3.26 -19.24
CA CYS A 70 -10.97 -2.74 -19.79
C CYS A 70 -9.79 -3.69 -19.52
N ARG A 71 -8.69 -3.51 -20.26
CA ARG A 71 -7.49 -4.34 -20.09
C ARG A 71 -6.59 -3.88 -18.93
N ASN A 72 -6.65 -2.60 -18.58
CA ASN A 72 -5.80 -2.00 -17.55
C ASN A 72 -6.66 -1.13 -16.64
N GLY A 73 -7.06 -1.69 -15.51
CA GLY A 73 -8.01 -1.08 -14.59
C GLY A 73 -7.48 0.22 -14.01
N PHE A 74 -6.20 0.24 -13.63
CA PHE A 74 -5.55 1.44 -13.13
C PHE A 74 -5.44 2.57 -14.16
N GLU A 75 -5.14 2.26 -15.41
CA GLU A 75 -5.08 3.30 -16.45
C GLU A 75 -6.45 3.93 -16.69
N GLU A 76 -7.49 3.08 -16.79
CA GLU A 76 -8.85 3.55 -17.01
C GLU A 76 -9.37 4.37 -15.82
N ALA A 77 -9.13 3.90 -14.59
CA ALA A 77 -9.44 4.64 -13.38
C ALA A 77 -8.79 6.03 -13.36
N LYS A 78 -7.49 6.14 -13.72
CA LYS A 78 -6.81 7.43 -13.80
C LYS A 78 -7.45 8.36 -14.85
N ASN A 79 -7.84 7.82 -16.01
CA ASN A 79 -8.50 8.60 -17.06
C ASN A 79 -9.83 9.18 -16.57
N ILE A 80 -10.64 8.36 -15.90
CA ILE A 80 -11.92 8.80 -15.29
C ILE A 80 -11.66 9.93 -14.28
N LEU A 81 -10.67 9.78 -13.39
CA LEU A 81 -10.34 10.82 -12.41
C LEU A 81 -9.93 12.15 -13.07
N VAL A 82 -9.13 12.10 -14.14
CA VAL A 82 -8.75 13.31 -14.90
C VAL A 82 -9.97 13.95 -15.56
N GLN A 83 -10.85 13.17 -16.16
CA GLN A 83 -12.09 13.67 -16.77
C GLN A 83 -13.00 14.38 -15.75
N LYS A 84 -13.03 13.90 -14.50
CA LYS A 84 -13.74 14.53 -13.38
C LYS A 84 -13.01 15.73 -12.76
N GLY A 85 -11.83 16.09 -13.27
CA GLY A 85 -10.99 17.15 -12.70
C GLY A 85 -10.33 16.80 -11.37
N LYS A 86 -10.32 15.52 -10.96
CA LYS A 86 -9.76 15.01 -9.70
C LYS A 86 -8.25 14.72 -9.83
N VAL A 87 -7.50 15.72 -10.30
CA VAL A 87 -6.07 15.59 -10.65
C VAL A 87 -5.21 15.22 -9.44
N GLU A 88 -5.49 15.79 -8.26
CA GLU A 88 -4.73 15.48 -7.04
C GLU A 88 -4.91 14.02 -6.61
N LEU A 89 -6.16 13.52 -6.62
CA LEU A 89 -6.46 12.13 -6.30
C LEU A 89 -5.82 11.18 -7.31
N GLN A 90 -5.83 11.53 -8.60
CA GLN A 90 -5.16 10.75 -9.63
C GLN A 90 -3.64 10.69 -9.41
N ASN A 91 -3.00 11.81 -9.07
CA ASN A 91 -1.57 11.87 -8.78
C ASN A 91 -1.23 11.01 -7.55
N HIS A 92 -2.04 11.12 -6.49
CA HIS A 92 -1.90 10.30 -5.29
C HIS A 92 -2.03 8.81 -5.62
N PHE A 93 -3.05 8.43 -6.40
CA PHE A 93 -3.27 7.06 -6.85
C PHE A 93 -2.07 6.52 -7.64
N ASN A 94 -1.55 7.33 -8.56
CA ASN A 94 -0.37 6.96 -9.33
C ASN A 94 0.89 6.79 -8.45
N ASN A 95 1.08 7.60 -7.41
CA ASN A 95 2.18 7.43 -6.46
C ASN A 95 2.14 6.07 -5.76
N PHE A 96 0.96 5.65 -5.31
CA PHE A 96 0.80 4.34 -4.65
C PHE A 96 0.92 3.18 -5.65
N ILE A 97 0.40 3.30 -6.88
CA ILE A 97 0.65 2.29 -7.93
C ILE A 97 2.16 2.11 -8.16
N CYS A 98 2.91 3.22 -8.23
CA CYS A 98 4.37 3.14 -8.32
C CYS A 98 4.97 2.46 -7.08
N ALA A 99 4.52 2.78 -5.86
CA ALA A 99 5.03 2.18 -4.64
C ALA A 99 4.79 0.67 -4.59
N ILE A 100 3.59 0.22 -4.96
CA ILE A 100 3.26 -1.21 -5.06
C ILE A 100 4.11 -1.89 -6.13
N ASN A 101 4.35 -1.24 -7.27
CA ASN A 101 5.25 -1.79 -8.29
C ASN A 101 6.70 -1.92 -7.78
N VAL A 102 7.17 -0.96 -6.97
CA VAL A 102 8.48 -1.03 -6.31
C VAL A 102 8.52 -2.17 -5.29
N LEU A 103 7.46 -2.37 -4.51
CA LEU A 103 7.39 -3.51 -3.58
C LEU A 103 7.41 -4.87 -4.30
N LYS A 104 6.79 -4.97 -5.47
CA LYS A 104 6.77 -6.21 -6.27
C LYS A 104 8.07 -6.48 -7.03
N HIS A 105 8.70 -5.45 -7.57
CA HIS A 105 9.75 -5.59 -8.59
C HIS A 105 11.09 -4.94 -8.21
N GLY A 106 11.14 -4.18 -7.11
CA GLY A 106 12.33 -3.44 -6.70
C GLY A 106 12.59 -2.21 -7.57
N ARG A 107 13.87 -2.03 -7.94
CA ARG A 107 14.33 -0.87 -8.72
C ARG A 107 13.87 -0.95 -10.18
N GLY A 108 13.49 0.21 -10.74
CA GLY A 108 13.05 0.37 -12.12
C GLY A 108 12.30 1.68 -12.30
N ARG A 109 11.56 1.82 -13.41
CA ARG A 109 10.88 3.09 -13.76
C ARG A 109 9.99 3.66 -12.65
N SER A 110 9.26 2.81 -11.93
CA SER A 110 8.41 3.22 -10.81
C SER A 110 9.24 3.75 -9.64
N TYR A 111 10.39 3.14 -9.36
CA TYR A 111 11.33 3.60 -8.34
C TYR A 111 11.92 4.95 -8.73
N ASP A 112 12.44 5.08 -9.95
CA ASP A 112 13.05 6.33 -10.44
C ASP A 112 12.04 7.49 -10.39
N THR A 113 10.79 7.22 -10.75
CA THR A 113 9.69 8.19 -10.68
C THR A 113 9.38 8.63 -9.26
N LEU A 114 9.47 7.74 -8.27
CA LEU A 114 9.24 8.09 -6.87
C LEU A 114 10.43 8.84 -6.27
N VAL A 115 11.66 8.40 -6.57
CA VAL A 115 12.89 9.07 -6.11
C VAL A 115 12.92 10.53 -6.55
N SER A 116 12.54 10.83 -7.80
CA SER A 116 12.55 12.20 -8.33
C SER A 116 11.57 13.17 -7.63
N LYS A 117 10.64 12.65 -6.82
CA LYS A 117 9.65 13.45 -6.07
C LYS A 117 9.56 13.03 -4.60
N SER A 118 10.61 12.40 -4.08
CA SER A 118 10.66 11.78 -2.76
C SER A 118 10.21 12.70 -1.62
N GLU A 119 10.60 13.97 -1.64
CA GLU A 119 10.22 14.98 -0.65
C GLU A 119 8.71 15.26 -0.55
N SER A 120 7.96 14.94 -1.61
CA SER A 120 6.51 15.18 -1.70
C SER A 120 5.66 13.93 -1.45
N LEU A 121 6.29 12.77 -1.25
CA LEU A 121 5.57 11.52 -1.08
C LEU A 121 4.98 11.41 0.34
N PRO A 122 3.78 10.81 0.49
CA PRO A 122 3.17 10.59 1.80
C PRO A 122 3.76 9.38 2.55
N PHE A 123 4.84 8.79 2.04
CA PHE A 123 5.54 7.63 2.58
C PHE A 123 7.04 7.71 2.26
N LYS A 124 7.88 7.01 3.03
CA LYS A 124 9.32 7.00 2.80
C LYS A 124 9.74 5.98 1.73
N ILE A 125 10.80 6.33 1.02
CA ILE A 125 11.45 5.52 0.00
C ILE A 125 12.96 5.59 0.21
N LYS A 126 13.66 4.45 0.12
CA LYS A 126 15.13 4.43 0.17
C LYS A 126 15.69 5.14 -1.06
N LEU A 127 16.48 6.18 -0.86
CA LEU A 127 17.17 6.89 -1.93
C LEU A 127 18.36 6.08 -2.46
N PRO A 128 18.88 6.42 -3.65
CA PRO A 128 20.08 5.75 -4.18
C PRO A 128 21.25 5.84 -3.19
N GLY A 129 21.80 4.70 -2.80
CA GLY A 129 22.90 4.60 -1.84
C GLY A 129 22.47 4.48 -0.37
N GLU A 130 21.19 4.65 -0.07
CA GLU A 130 20.62 4.44 1.26
C GLU A 130 20.35 2.94 1.48
N ASN A 131 20.90 2.40 2.58
CA ASN A 131 20.80 0.97 2.90
C ASN A 131 19.66 0.68 3.90
N PHE A 132 19.42 1.60 4.83
CA PHE A 132 18.46 1.48 5.93
C PHE A 132 17.56 2.70 5.97
N PHE A 133 16.32 2.53 6.41
CA PHE A 133 15.44 3.65 6.75
C PHE A 133 15.82 4.23 8.12
N ASP A 134 16.16 3.35 9.07
CA ASP A 134 16.65 3.72 10.39
C ASP A 134 17.76 2.75 10.82
N GLU A 135 18.97 3.29 11.04
CA GLU A 135 20.13 2.48 11.41
C GLU A 135 19.94 1.88 12.80
N GLY A 136 19.94 0.54 12.87
CA GLY A 136 19.74 -0.20 14.12
C GLY A 136 18.33 -0.73 14.32
N ASP A 137 17.39 -0.43 13.41
CA ASP A 137 16.08 -1.08 13.39
C ASP A 137 16.20 -2.54 12.92
N VAL A 138 16.00 -3.46 13.84
CA VAL A 138 16.03 -4.91 13.57
C VAL A 138 14.74 -5.43 12.93
N SER A 139 13.68 -4.62 12.93
CA SER A 139 12.39 -4.96 12.30
C SER A 139 12.41 -4.80 10.79
N GLU A 140 13.32 -3.97 10.28
CA GLU A 140 13.39 -3.61 8.88
C GLU A 140 13.53 -4.85 7.99
N ILE A 141 12.71 -4.90 6.93
CA ILE A 141 12.80 -5.90 5.87
C ILE A 141 13.43 -5.30 4.61
N SER A 142 13.90 -6.16 3.72
CA SER A 142 14.57 -5.74 2.47
C SER A 142 13.58 -5.19 1.43
N THR A 143 12.96 -4.04 1.73
CA THR A 143 12.10 -3.26 0.82
C THR A 143 12.72 -1.89 0.53
N LEU A 144 12.26 -1.27 -0.55
CA LEU A 144 12.63 0.10 -0.93
C LEU A 144 11.59 1.12 -0.48
N ILE A 145 10.41 0.69 -0.05
CA ILE A 145 9.35 1.52 0.53
C ILE A 145 9.19 1.12 2.00
N GLU A 146 9.05 2.10 2.89
CA GLU A 146 8.70 1.88 4.29
C GLU A 146 7.21 1.55 4.36
N VAL A 147 6.88 0.34 4.82
CA VAL A 147 5.49 -0.16 4.85
C VAL A 147 4.98 -0.17 6.29
N ASP A 148 4.78 1.02 6.84
CA ASP A 148 4.18 1.21 8.15
C ASP A 148 2.65 1.09 8.10
N ASP A 149 2.00 1.16 9.27
CA ASP A 149 0.53 1.05 9.36
C ASP A 149 -0.17 2.17 8.59
N LYS A 150 0.43 3.37 8.59
CA LYS A 150 -0.07 4.52 7.86
C LYS A 150 -0.06 4.28 6.35
N PHE A 151 1.00 3.69 5.81
CA PHE A 151 1.09 3.33 4.39
C PHE A 151 -0.01 2.33 4.00
N VAL A 152 -0.24 1.30 4.82
CA VAL A 152 -1.26 0.29 4.56
C VAL A 152 -2.67 0.89 4.67
N LEU A 153 -2.94 1.73 5.67
CA LEU A 153 -4.21 2.45 5.80
C LEU A 153 -4.46 3.38 4.60
N ASN A 154 -3.44 4.16 4.20
CA ASN A 154 -3.53 5.03 3.02
C ASN A 154 -3.84 4.22 1.76
N CYS A 155 -3.32 3.01 1.61
CA CYS A 155 -3.67 2.12 0.49
C CYS A 155 -5.19 1.86 0.46
N ALA A 156 -5.77 1.49 1.60
CA ALA A 156 -7.20 1.17 1.70
C ALA A 156 -8.09 2.41 1.49
N GLU A 157 -7.76 3.54 2.13
CA GLU A 157 -8.47 4.81 1.96
C GLU A 157 -8.43 5.30 0.51
N LEU A 158 -7.29 5.15 -0.15
CA LEU A 158 -7.13 5.55 -1.55
C LEU A 158 -7.98 4.70 -2.48
N ILE A 159 -8.04 3.38 -2.25
CA ILE A 159 -8.97 2.48 -2.97
C ILE A 159 -10.41 2.96 -2.77
N GLU A 160 -10.82 3.29 -1.55
CA GLU A 160 -12.16 3.78 -1.25
C GLU A 160 -12.48 5.09 -1.97
N HIS A 161 -11.58 6.07 -1.93
CA HIS A 161 -11.75 7.35 -2.61
C HIS A 161 -11.86 7.21 -4.13
N VAL A 162 -10.98 6.42 -4.75
CA VAL A 162 -11.03 6.16 -6.19
C VAL A 162 -12.33 5.44 -6.57
N SER A 163 -12.73 4.44 -5.78
CA SER A 163 -13.96 3.67 -5.97
C SER A 163 -15.20 4.56 -5.96
N LYS A 164 -15.28 5.50 -5.00
CA LYS A 164 -16.37 6.48 -4.90
C LYS A 164 -16.47 7.37 -6.14
N GLU A 165 -15.34 7.87 -6.63
CA GLU A 165 -15.33 8.75 -7.82
C GLU A 165 -15.76 8.02 -9.10
N ILE A 166 -15.35 6.75 -9.25
CA ILE A 166 -15.73 5.91 -10.39
C ILE A 166 -17.23 5.57 -10.35
N ARG A 167 -17.78 5.19 -9.20
CA ARG A 167 -19.22 4.88 -9.06
C ARG A 167 -20.13 6.05 -9.40
N MET A 168 -19.68 7.29 -9.15
CA MET A 168 -20.46 8.47 -9.55
C MET A 168 -20.57 8.62 -11.07
N GLU A 169 -19.62 8.06 -11.83
CA GLU A 169 -19.61 8.12 -13.30
C GLU A 169 -20.36 6.94 -13.93
N ILE A 170 -20.24 5.77 -13.30
CA ILE A 170 -20.85 4.54 -13.78
C ILE A 170 -21.70 3.98 -12.63
N PRO A 171 -22.97 4.39 -12.49
CA PRO A 171 -23.82 4.00 -11.36
C PRO A 171 -24.10 2.50 -11.27
N ASP A 172 -24.07 1.80 -12.42
CA ASP A 172 -24.23 0.35 -12.52
C ASP A 172 -22.91 -0.41 -12.25
N TYR A 173 -21.82 0.31 -11.95
CA TYR A 173 -20.54 -0.27 -11.58
C TYR A 173 -20.55 -0.63 -10.09
N PHE A 174 -20.62 -1.93 -9.82
CA PHE A 174 -20.54 -2.49 -8.47
C PHE A 174 -19.13 -3.03 -8.22
N LEU A 175 -18.29 -2.21 -7.57
CA LEU A 175 -17.09 -2.65 -6.86
C LEU A 175 -17.48 -3.42 -5.60
#